data_AF-A0A3A5ADH3-F1
#
_entry.id   AF-A0A3A5ADH3-F1
#
_cell.length_a   1.000
_cell.length_b   1.000
_cell.length_c   1.000
_cell.angle_alpha   90.00
_cell.angle_beta   90.00
_cell.angle_gamma   90.00
#
_symmetry.space_group_name_H-M   'P 1'
#
loop_
_entity.id
_entity.type
_entity.pdbx_description
1 polymer ?
#
loop_
_entity_poly.entity_id
_entity_poly.type
_entity_poly.pdbx_seq_one_letter_code
_entity_poly.pdbx_strand_id
1 'polypeptide(L)'
;MKNLPIRKKTRTSSFGTPGRISHDSSSFYAGKLYAQMPQEQEITYIEEEIPEKYLNQILCKSSEDMAELPDNSVHLMVTSPPYNVGKDYDEDFTLEEYLAFLQRVWREVHRVLVPGGRACVNIANLGRKPYIPLHSFIIQGMVELGFLMRGEIIWNKAASAAGSTAWGSWKSPANPTLRDVHEYILIFSKGAFKRKNLHKRQATINREEFLEYTKSIWTFPAVSARKVGHPAPFPVELPLRLIQLYTYDDEVILDPFMGSGQAAIAALQGERKFVGYEIEKHYCRLAGRRIKQFFMEFKA
;
A
#
# COMPACT_ATOMS: atom_id res chain seq x y z
N MET A 1 -4.40 -19.84 46.11
CA MET A 1 -3.19 -19.39 45.40
C MET A 1 -2.58 -20.57 44.67
N LYS A 2 -2.71 -20.64 43.35
CA LYS A 2 -2.06 -21.66 42.50
C LYS A 2 -1.09 -20.92 41.58
N ASN A 3 0.20 -21.19 41.74
CA ASN A 3 1.28 -20.64 40.93
C ASN A 3 1.16 -21.15 39.48
N LEU A 4 0.99 -20.22 38.53
CA LEU A 4 1.15 -20.49 37.10
C LEU A 4 2.66 -20.64 36.79
N PRO A 5 3.06 -21.63 35.97
CA PRO A 5 4.46 -21.87 35.68
C PRO A 5 5.03 -20.77 34.76
N ILE A 6 6.17 -20.19 35.18
CA ILE A 6 6.96 -19.24 34.40
C ILE A 6 7.53 -19.97 33.17
N ARG A 7 7.09 -19.57 31.97
CA ARG A 7 7.66 -20.05 30.70
C ARG A 7 9.13 -19.63 30.59
N LYS A 8 10.05 -20.59 30.64
CA LYS A 8 11.49 -20.37 30.35
C LYS A 8 11.65 -19.97 28.88
N LYS A 9 12.16 -18.75 28.63
CA LYS A 9 12.68 -18.32 27.32
C LYS A 9 14.02 -19.01 27.08
N THR A 10 14.13 -19.81 26.02
CA THR A 10 15.42 -20.36 25.58
C THR A 10 16.02 -19.50 24.46
N ARG A 11 17.36 -19.39 24.46
CA ARG A 11 18.15 -18.68 23.44
C ARG A 11 18.11 -19.45 22.12
N THR A 12 18.23 -18.74 21.01
CA THR A 12 18.19 -19.26 19.64
C THR A 12 19.03 -20.54 19.47
N SER A 13 18.36 -21.66 19.24
CA SER A 13 18.96 -22.91 18.76
C SER A 13 19.07 -22.89 17.23
N SER A 14 20.04 -23.63 16.71
CA SER A 14 20.25 -23.86 15.27
C SER A 14 18.97 -24.34 14.59
N PHE A 15 18.58 -23.62 13.53
CA PHE A 15 17.62 -23.93 12.47
C PHE A 15 16.82 -25.25 12.57
N GLY A 16 15.49 -25.12 12.46
CA GLY A 16 14.64 -26.18 11.89
C GLY A 16 13.85 -27.06 12.85
N THR A 17 13.26 -26.53 13.93
CA THR A 17 12.27 -27.28 14.71
C THR A 17 10.86 -27.15 14.11
N PRO A 18 10.15 -28.26 13.84
CA PRO A 18 8.78 -28.24 13.34
C PRO A 18 7.83 -27.96 14.51
N GLY A 19 7.55 -26.68 14.74
CA GLY A 19 6.55 -26.25 15.73
C GLY A 19 6.48 -24.73 15.82
N ARG A 20 5.27 -24.17 15.99
CA ARG A 20 5.08 -22.74 16.31
C ARG A 20 5.56 -22.48 17.75
N ILE A 21 6.87 -22.38 17.93
CA ILE A 21 7.50 -21.90 19.15
C ILE A 21 7.73 -20.40 18.97
N SER A 22 7.18 -19.58 19.86
CA SER A 22 7.47 -18.15 19.88
C SER A 22 8.94 -17.96 20.26
N HIS A 23 9.76 -17.57 19.28
CA HIS A 23 11.18 -17.30 19.48
C HIS A 23 11.37 -15.82 19.85
N ASP A 24 12.11 -15.56 20.93
CA ASP A 24 12.56 -14.22 21.27
C ASP A 24 13.67 -13.80 20.29
N SER A 25 13.31 -12.98 19.31
CA SER A 25 14.22 -12.48 18.27
C SER A 25 14.90 -11.16 18.66
N SER A 26 14.75 -10.69 19.90
CA SER A 26 15.29 -9.39 20.34
C SER A 26 16.79 -9.26 20.11
N SER A 27 17.57 -10.34 20.29
CA SER A 27 19.02 -10.31 20.06
C SER A 27 19.41 -10.19 18.59
N PHE A 28 18.57 -10.64 17.66
CA PHE A 28 18.80 -10.51 16.22
C PHE A 28 18.59 -9.05 15.79
N TYR A 29 17.50 -8.43 16.24
CA TYR A 29 17.20 -7.02 15.96
C TYR A 29 18.07 -6.02 16.73
N ALA A 30 18.73 -6.45 17.83
CA ALA A 30 19.72 -5.65 18.55
C ALA A 30 21.12 -5.63 17.87
N GLY A 31 21.29 -6.33 16.74
CA GLY A 31 22.55 -6.35 16.01
C GLY A 31 22.90 -5.00 15.36
N LYS A 32 24.20 -4.75 15.14
CA LYS A 32 24.70 -3.50 14.52
C LYS A 32 24.06 -3.15 13.17
N LEU A 33 23.61 -4.16 12.42
CA LEU A 33 22.90 -4.00 11.15
C LEU A 33 21.65 -3.11 11.29
N TYR A 34 20.99 -3.15 12.43
CA TYR A 34 19.76 -2.40 12.71
C TYR A 34 19.97 -1.09 13.47
N ALA A 35 21.22 -0.75 13.81
CA ALA A 35 21.52 0.40 14.68
C ALA A 35 21.11 1.75 14.09
N GLN A 36 21.07 1.87 12.76
CA GLN A 36 20.68 3.09 12.04
C GLN A 36 19.33 2.94 11.33
N MET A 37 18.62 1.83 11.55
CA MET A 37 17.28 1.63 11.00
C MET A 37 16.24 2.24 11.93
N PRO A 38 15.13 2.79 11.40
CA PRO A 38 14.00 3.18 12.21
C PRO A 38 13.53 2.01 13.09
N GLN A 39 13.33 2.27 14.39
CA GLN A 39 12.86 1.27 15.34
C GLN A 39 11.40 1.53 15.72
N GLU A 40 10.72 0.48 16.19
CA GLU A 40 9.40 0.64 16.79
C GLU A 40 9.46 1.65 17.94
N GLN A 41 8.50 2.56 17.95
CA GLN A 41 8.34 3.58 18.96
C GLN A 41 7.25 3.15 19.94
N GLU A 42 7.44 3.44 21.23
CA GLU A 42 6.38 3.29 22.22
C GLU A 42 5.39 4.44 22.05
N ILE A 43 4.33 4.19 21.27
CA ILE A 43 3.34 5.20 20.90
C ILE A 43 1.98 4.90 21.52
N THR A 44 1.34 5.95 22.04
CA THR A 44 -0.07 5.87 22.43
C THR A 44 -0.91 5.68 21.18
N TYR A 45 -1.77 4.67 21.20
CA TYR A 45 -2.72 4.45 20.11
C TYR A 45 -3.87 5.46 20.24
N ILE A 46 -4.01 6.32 19.23
CA ILE A 46 -5.07 7.31 19.08
C ILE A 46 -5.77 7.00 17.76
N GLU A 47 -7.08 7.12 17.75
CA GLU A 47 -7.93 6.90 16.59
C GLU A 47 -9.00 7.97 16.58
N GLU A 48 -8.78 9.03 15.80
CA GLU A 48 -9.70 10.17 15.68
C GLU A 48 -10.80 9.88 14.65
N GLU A 49 -12.00 10.39 14.90
CA GLU A 49 -13.13 10.21 14.00
C GLU A 49 -13.08 11.19 12.83
N ILE A 50 -13.27 10.67 11.61
CA ILE A 50 -13.42 11.50 10.41
C ILE A 50 -14.86 12.04 10.36
N PRO A 51 -15.06 13.35 10.14
CA PRO A 51 -16.40 13.91 9.94
C PRO A 51 -17.17 13.16 8.85
N GLU A 52 -18.43 12.79 9.12
CA GLU A 52 -19.24 11.95 8.22
C GLU A 52 -19.32 12.48 6.78
N LYS A 53 -19.32 13.81 6.62
CA LYS A 53 -19.33 14.48 5.31
C LYS A 53 -18.12 14.15 4.42
N TYR A 54 -17.03 13.62 4.98
CA TYR A 54 -15.83 13.20 4.24
C TYR A 54 -15.75 11.69 4.05
N LEU A 55 -16.52 10.89 4.80
CA LEU A 55 -16.55 9.45 4.64
C LEU A 55 -17.23 9.04 3.32
N ASN A 56 -16.63 8.06 2.66
CA ASN A 56 -17.02 7.56 1.34
C ASN A 56 -17.07 8.66 0.27
N GLN A 57 -16.20 9.66 0.39
CA GLN A 57 -16.08 10.76 -0.57
C GLN A 57 -14.78 10.71 -1.36
N ILE A 58 -14.85 11.27 -2.57
CA ILE A 58 -13.69 11.64 -3.37
C ILE A 58 -13.63 13.17 -3.38
N LEU A 59 -12.59 13.72 -2.80
CA LEU A 59 -12.31 15.14 -2.75
C LEU A 59 -11.53 15.54 -4.01
N CYS A 60 -12.12 16.40 -4.84
CA CYS A 60 -11.51 16.84 -6.09
C CYS A 60 -10.48 17.96 -5.89
N LYS A 61 -9.39 17.64 -5.20
CA LYS A 61 -8.30 18.53 -4.83
C LYS A 61 -6.99 17.73 -4.65
N SER A 62 -5.87 18.44 -4.52
CA SER A 62 -4.57 17.83 -4.23
C SER A 62 -4.56 17.18 -2.83
N SER A 63 -3.89 16.04 -2.73
CA SER A 63 -3.60 15.32 -1.48
C SER A 63 -2.35 15.83 -0.77
N GLU A 64 -1.67 16.85 -1.30
CA GLU A 64 -0.57 17.54 -0.60
C GLU A 64 -1.04 18.32 0.63
N ASP A 65 -2.36 18.54 0.75
CA ASP A 65 -3.05 19.09 1.91
C ASP A 65 -4.34 18.32 2.18
N MET A 66 -4.35 17.53 3.26
CA MET A 66 -5.49 16.75 3.74
C MET A 66 -6.11 17.37 5.00
N ALA A 67 -6.21 18.70 5.09
CA ALA A 67 -6.82 19.42 6.22
C ALA A 67 -8.25 18.95 6.58
N GLU A 68 -8.95 18.30 5.66
CA GLU A 68 -10.26 17.67 5.89
C GLU A 68 -10.20 16.47 6.85
N LEU A 69 -9.01 15.87 7.02
CA LEU A 69 -8.78 14.68 7.82
C LEU A 69 -8.02 15.01 9.12
N PRO A 70 -8.55 14.63 10.29
CA PRO A 70 -7.80 14.72 11.54
C PRO A 70 -6.53 13.87 11.53
N ASP A 71 -5.61 14.17 12.44
CA ASP A 71 -4.47 13.30 12.70
C ASP A 71 -4.94 11.92 13.18
N ASN A 72 -4.26 10.85 12.79
CA ASN A 72 -4.56 9.49 13.26
C ASN A 72 -6.03 9.05 13.04
N SER A 73 -6.60 9.31 11.87
CA SER A 73 -8.00 9.06 11.55
C SER A 73 -8.24 8.01 10.47
N VAL A 74 -7.20 7.58 9.73
CA VAL A 74 -7.30 6.51 8.70
C VAL A 74 -6.46 5.28 9.08
N HIS A 75 -6.87 4.10 8.62
CA HIS A 75 -6.29 2.83 9.08
C HIS A 75 -5.33 2.21 8.06
N LEU A 76 -5.61 2.40 6.78
CA LEU A 76 -4.79 1.93 5.66
C LEU A 76 -4.78 2.96 4.54
N MET A 77 -3.61 3.30 4.03
CA MET A 77 -3.45 3.96 2.74
C MET A 77 -3.09 2.90 1.68
N VAL A 78 -3.83 2.86 0.57
CA VAL A 78 -3.45 2.08 -0.61
C VAL A 78 -3.50 2.98 -1.82
N THR A 79 -2.40 3.04 -2.57
CA THR A 79 -2.35 3.90 -3.75
C THR A 79 -1.36 3.43 -4.80
N SER A 80 -1.40 4.09 -5.95
CA SER A 80 -0.40 4.03 -7.01
C SER A 80 -0.19 5.45 -7.52
N PRO A 81 0.91 6.13 -7.13
CA PRO A 81 1.14 7.52 -7.52
C PRO A 81 1.23 7.68 -9.06
N PRO A 82 1.01 8.89 -9.59
CA PRO A 82 1.36 9.19 -10.99
C PRO A 82 2.86 8.95 -11.19
N TYR A 83 3.26 8.36 -12.32
CA TYR A 83 4.67 7.96 -12.52
C TYR A 83 5.51 9.03 -13.23
N ASN A 84 4.95 10.22 -13.50
CA ASN A 84 5.67 11.31 -14.16
C ASN A 84 6.30 10.87 -15.51
N VAL A 85 5.52 10.14 -16.30
CA VAL A 85 5.95 9.54 -17.58
C VAL A 85 5.21 10.15 -18.78
N GLY A 86 4.75 11.39 -18.63
CA GLY A 86 4.10 12.16 -19.70
C GLY A 86 2.72 11.63 -20.10
N LYS A 87 1.95 11.08 -19.16
CA LYS A 87 0.51 10.88 -19.39
C LYS A 87 -0.20 12.23 -19.36
N ASP A 88 -1.40 12.30 -19.94
CA ASP A 88 -2.17 13.54 -20.09
C ASP A 88 -2.42 14.33 -18.79
N TYR A 89 -2.14 13.75 -17.61
CA TYR A 89 -2.28 14.33 -16.27
C TYR A 89 -0.95 14.45 -15.50
N ASP A 90 0.17 13.96 -16.05
CA ASP A 90 1.47 14.09 -15.39
C ASP A 90 2.00 15.50 -15.66
N GLU A 91 2.51 16.17 -14.62
CA GLU A 91 3.37 17.34 -14.79
C GLU A 91 4.73 16.89 -15.36
N ASP A 92 5.54 17.81 -15.91
CA ASP A 92 6.88 17.48 -16.43
C ASP A 92 7.94 17.71 -15.33
N PHE A 93 7.91 16.89 -14.29
CA PHE A 93 8.86 17.02 -13.18
C PHE A 93 10.23 16.40 -13.50
N THR A 94 11.28 16.99 -12.95
CA THR A 94 12.53 16.28 -12.67
C THR A 94 12.29 15.18 -11.62
N LEU A 95 13.22 14.20 -11.53
CA LEU A 95 13.13 13.17 -10.49
C LEU A 95 13.09 13.78 -9.08
N GLU A 96 13.85 14.84 -8.83
CA GLU A 96 13.88 15.53 -7.54
C GLU A 96 12.54 16.19 -7.23
N GLU A 97 11.95 16.93 -8.18
CA GLU A 97 10.64 17.56 -8.02
C GLU A 97 9.54 16.52 -7.79
N TYR A 98 9.57 15.41 -8.52
CA TYR A 98 8.64 14.29 -8.35
C TYR A 98 8.75 13.67 -6.95
N LEU A 99 9.96 13.41 -6.46
CA LEU A 99 10.18 12.87 -5.12
C LEU A 99 9.75 13.87 -4.04
N ALA A 100 10.01 15.17 -4.24
CA ALA A 100 9.56 16.22 -3.33
C ALA A 100 8.04 16.34 -3.28
N PHE A 101 7.36 16.20 -4.43
CA PHE A 101 5.90 16.10 -4.51
C PHE A 101 5.37 14.93 -3.69
N LEU A 102 5.90 13.74 -3.92
CA LEU A 102 5.50 12.55 -3.17
C LEU A 102 5.77 12.71 -1.67
N GLN A 103 6.90 13.29 -1.26
CA GLN A 103 7.20 13.54 0.15
C GLN A 103 6.16 14.45 0.83
N ARG A 104 5.61 15.45 0.13
CA ARG A 104 4.54 16.30 0.69
C ARG A 104 3.28 15.49 0.96
N VAL A 105 2.90 14.61 0.02
CA VAL A 105 1.75 13.71 0.19
C VAL A 105 2.01 12.67 1.29
N TRP A 106 3.20 12.06 1.32
CA TRP A 106 3.56 11.08 2.35
C TRP A 106 3.60 11.66 3.75
N ARG A 107 3.95 12.95 3.90
CA ARG A 107 3.84 13.66 5.17
C ARG A 107 2.40 13.76 5.65
N GLU A 108 1.46 14.10 4.76
CA GLU A 108 0.03 14.10 5.09
C GLU A 108 -0.47 12.69 5.42
N VAL A 109 -0.10 11.68 4.62
CA VAL A 109 -0.41 10.27 4.93
C VAL A 109 0.11 9.88 6.30
N HIS A 110 1.37 10.22 6.63
CA HIS A 110 1.93 9.92 7.93
C HIS A 110 1.14 10.61 9.05
N ARG A 111 0.72 11.86 8.88
CA ARG A 111 -0.11 12.59 9.84
C ARG A 111 -1.45 11.89 10.08
N VAL A 112 -2.21 11.61 9.03
CA VAL A 112 -3.58 11.08 9.14
C VAL A 112 -3.64 9.59 9.48
N LEU A 113 -2.60 8.81 9.23
CA LEU A 113 -2.61 7.37 9.52
C LEU A 113 -2.58 7.10 11.03
N VAL A 114 -3.35 6.15 11.53
CA VAL A 114 -3.32 5.75 12.95
C VAL A 114 -1.96 5.14 13.33
N PRO A 115 -1.55 5.21 14.61
CA PRO A 115 -0.46 4.42 15.18
C PRO A 115 -0.55 2.93 14.81
N GLY A 116 0.45 2.43 14.11
CA GLY A 116 0.49 1.07 13.59
C GLY A 116 -0.46 0.79 12.43
N GLY A 117 -1.06 1.82 11.81
CA GLY A 117 -1.71 1.76 10.50
C GLY A 117 -0.72 1.41 9.40
N ARG A 118 -1.23 1.16 8.19
CA ARG A 118 -0.40 0.75 7.03
C ARG A 118 -0.46 1.75 5.89
N ALA A 119 0.67 1.91 5.21
CA ALA A 119 0.76 2.61 3.93
C ALA A 119 1.29 1.64 2.88
N CYS A 120 0.52 1.44 1.83
CA CYS A 120 0.81 0.50 0.75
C CYS A 120 0.90 1.25 -0.58
N VAL A 121 2.07 1.19 -1.22
CA VAL A 121 2.35 1.92 -2.46
C VAL A 121 2.65 0.93 -3.57
N ASN A 122 1.76 0.86 -4.56
CA ASN A 122 2.02 0.17 -5.82
C ASN A 122 2.91 1.06 -6.71
N ILE A 123 4.04 0.54 -7.17
CA ILE A 123 4.99 1.29 -7.99
C ILE A 123 5.70 0.39 -9.01
N ALA A 124 5.89 0.91 -10.22
CA ALA A 124 6.77 0.34 -11.23
C ALA A 124 8.10 1.12 -11.28
N ASN A 125 9.18 0.42 -11.62
CA ASN A 125 10.42 1.09 -11.98
C ASN A 125 10.33 1.63 -13.41
N LEU A 126 11.09 2.69 -13.70
CA LEU A 126 10.99 3.41 -14.95
C LEU A 126 12.22 3.28 -15.80
N GLY A 127 12.02 3.45 -17.10
CA GLY A 127 13.11 3.48 -18.06
C GLY A 127 13.83 2.15 -18.23
N ARG A 128 14.82 2.19 -19.10
CA ARG A 128 15.72 1.07 -19.44
C ARG A 128 17.14 1.55 -19.69
N LYS A 129 17.29 2.79 -20.14
CA LYS A 129 18.56 3.44 -20.44
C LYS A 129 18.41 4.98 -20.28
N PRO A 130 18.57 5.53 -19.06
CA PRO A 130 18.86 4.83 -17.80
C PRO A 130 17.64 4.09 -17.21
N TYR A 131 17.89 3.16 -16.30
CA TYR A 131 16.88 2.55 -15.45
C TYR A 131 16.75 3.34 -14.15
N ILE A 132 15.53 3.64 -13.74
CA ILE A 132 15.22 4.39 -12.53
C ILE A 132 14.52 3.45 -11.54
N PRO A 133 15.19 3.04 -10.45
CA PRO A 133 14.59 2.20 -9.43
C PRO A 133 13.65 3.01 -8.52
N LEU A 134 12.52 3.50 -9.04
CA LEU A 134 11.58 4.32 -8.26
C LEU A 134 11.21 3.72 -6.91
N HIS A 135 11.03 2.39 -6.84
CA HIS A 135 10.75 1.71 -5.57
C HIS A 135 11.78 2.05 -4.47
N SER A 136 13.09 2.11 -4.78
CA SER A 136 14.12 2.37 -3.79
C SER A 136 14.08 3.82 -3.28
N PHE A 137 13.82 4.78 -4.16
CA PHE A 137 13.68 6.18 -3.78
C PHE A 137 12.45 6.42 -2.89
N ILE A 138 11.33 5.75 -3.21
CA ILE A 138 10.13 5.80 -2.37
C ILE A 138 10.39 5.15 -1.01
N ILE A 139 11.05 3.98 -0.95
CA ILE A 139 11.43 3.34 0.33
C ILE A 139 12.24 4.31 1.18
N GLN A 140 13.26 4.92 0.61
CA GLN A 140 14.11 5.87 1.32
C GLN A 140 13.31 7.06 1.85
N GLY A 141 12.51 7.72 1.01
CA GLY A 141 11.71 8.88 1.44
C GLY A 141 10.67 8.54 2.51
N MET A 142 10.02 7.37 2.42
CA MET A 142 9.09 6.90 3.45
C MET A 142 9.80 6.65 4.78
N VAL A 143 10.97 5.99 4.74
CA VAL A 143 11.79 5.72 5.93
C VAL A 143 12.28 7.02 6.59
N GLU A 144 12.74 8.00 5.81
CA GLU A 144 13.16 9.31 6.29
C GLU A 144 12.02 10.09 6.97
N LEU A 145 10.78 9.91 6.51
CA LEU A 145 9.57 10.48 7.13
C LEU A 145 9.13 9.77 8.42
N GLY A 146 9.80 8.68 8.82
CA GLY A 146 9.52 7.95 10.05
C GLY A 146 8.63 6.72 9.88
N PHE A 147 8.33 6.31 8.65
CA PHE A 147 7.68 5.03 8.42
C PHE A 147 8.62 3.85 8.69
N LEU A 148 8.06 2.76 9.21
CA LEU A 148 8.75 1.49 9.37
C LEU A 148 8.44 0.59 8.17
N MET A 149 9.47 0.26 7.38
CA MET A 149 9.32 -0.70 6.28
C MET A 149 8.95 -2.07 6.84
N ARG A 150 7.80 -2.60 6.41
CA ARG A 150 7.29 -3.91 6.82
C ARG A 150 7.73 -5.02 5.87
N GLY A 151 7.90 -4.67 4.59
CA GLY A 151 8.26 -5.58 3.52
C GLY A 151 7.67 -5.14 2.19
N GLU A 152 7.86 -5.97 1.18
CA GLU A 152 7.36 -5.73 -0.17
C GLU A 152 6.69 -6.98 -0.73
N ILE A 153 5.73 -6.77 -1.62
CA ILE A 153 5.10 -7.81 -2.41
C ILE A 153 5.41 -7.55 -3.89
N ILE A 154 5.82 -8.59 -4.59
CA ILE A 154 6.01 -8.57 -6.04
C ILE A 154 4.68 -8.94 -6.68
N TRP A 155 4.02 -7.97 -7.28
CA TRP A 155 2.84 -8.23 -8.10
C TRP A 155 3.28 -8.65 -9.50
N ASN A 156 3.27 -9.95 -9.76
CA ASN A 156 3.44 -10.52 -11.08
C ASN A 156 2.14 -10.35 -11.90
N LYS A 157 2.21 -9.58 -12.98
CA LYS A 157 1.06 -9.26 -13.85
C LYS A 157 0.61 -10.43 -14.74
N ALA A 158 1.04 -11.65 -14.43
CA ALA A 158 0.69 -12.89 -15.14
C ALA A 158 0.92 -12.79 -16.67
N ALA A 159 0.07 -13.45 -17.47
CA ALA A 159 0.16 -13.49 -18.93
C ALA A 159 0.08 -12.11 -19.63
N SER A 160 -0.32 -11.04 -18.92
CA SER A 160 -0.27 -9.67 -19.45
C SER A 160 1.18 -9.23 -19.76
N ALA A 161 2.17 -9.90 -19.15
CA ALA A 161 3.57 -9.69 -19.43
C ALA A 161 4.01 -10.20 -20.81
N ALA A 162 3.29 -11.12 -21.44
CA ALA A 162 3.75 -11.90 -22.61
C ALA A 162 3.99 -11.06 -23.88
N GLY A 163 3.35 -9.90 -24.02
CA GLY A 163 3.47 -9.02 -25.19
C GLY A 163 4.66 -8.03 -25.21
N SER A 164 5.45 -7.92 -24.14
CA SER A 164 6.55 -6.94 -24.10
C SER A 164 7.70 -7.32 -25.04
N THR A 165 7.98 -6.47 -26.03
CA THR A 165 9.05 -6.63 -27.03
C THR A 165 10.32 -5.85 -26.68
N ALA A 166 10.46 -5.41 -25.42
CA ALA A 166 11.61 -4.67 -24.92
C ALA A 166 12.82 -5.61 -24.69
N TRP A 167 13.39 -6.13 -25.78
CA TRP A 167 14.49 -7.10 -25.76
C TRP A 167 15.88 -6.45 -25.78
N GLY A 168 15.99 -5.17 -26.13
CA GLY A 168 17.27 -4.56 -26.44
C GLY A 168 17.91 -5.28 -27.64
N SER A 169 19.12 -5.78 -27.47
CA SER A 169 19.76 -6.65 -28.47
C SER A 169 19.17 -8.06 -28.45
N TRP A 170 18.35 -8.38 -29.45
CA TRP A 170 17.75 -9.71 -29.60
C TRP A 170 18.81 -10.80 -29.79
N LYS A 171 18.76 -11.85 -28.96
CA LYS A 171 19.71 -13.00 -29.00
C LYS A 171 21.18 -12.58 -28.99
N SER A 172 21.52 -11.48 -28.32
CA SER A 172 22.89 -10.99 -28.24
C SER A 172 23.19 -10.42 -26.85
N PRO A 173 24.39 -10.70 -26.29
CA PRO A 173 24.80 -10.14 -25.01
C PRO A 173 25.21 -8.67 -25.11
N ALA A 174 25.19 -8.06 -26.31
CA ALA A 174 25.63 -6.68 -26.51
C ALA A 174 24.85 -5.69 -25.64
N ASN A 175 23.53 -5.85 -25.52
CA ASN A 175 22.68 -5.05 -24.64
C ASN A 175 21.26 -5.65 -24.50
N PRO A 176 21.08 -6.87 -23.96
CA PRO A 176 19.74 -7.38 -23.70
C PRO A 176 19.07 -6.58 -22.56
N THR A 177 17.77 -6.28 -22.68
CA THR A 177 17.02 -5.58 -21.64
C THR A 177 16.01 -6.49 -20.95
N LEU A 178 15.86 -6.30 -19.63
CA LEU A 178 14.84 -6.99 -18.86
C LEU A 178 13.44 -6.49 -19.25
N ARG A 179 12.48 -7.43 -19.24
CA ARG A 179 11.06 -7.14 -19.42
C ARG A 179 10.42 -6.96 -18.05
N ASP A 180 9.78 -5.82 -17.81
CA ASP A 180 9.02 -5.62 -16.58
C ASP A 180 7.74 -6.43 -16.64
N VAL A 181 7.74 -7.54 -15.90
CA VAL A 181 6.58 -8.42 -15.75
C VAL A 181 5.87 -8.20 -14.42
N HIS A 182 6.43 -7.36 -13.55
CA HIS A 182 5.94 -7.12 -12.21
C HIS A 182 5.92 -5.64 -11.84
N GLU A 183 5.22 -5.35 -10.75
CA GLU A 183 5.28 -4.10 -10.00
C GLU A 183 5.54 -4.42 -8.52
N TYR A 184 6.01 -3.43 -7.77
CA TYR A 184 6.25 -3.53 -6.34
C TYR A 184 5.05 -3.00 -5.60
N ILE A 185 4.62 -3.69 -4.55
CA ILE A 185 3.72 -3.17 -3.53
C ILE A 185 4.55 -3.03 -2.27
N LEU A 186 4.95 -1.81 -1.97
CA LEU A 186 5.75 -1.47 -0.80
C LEU A 186 4.84 -1.30 0.41
N ILE A 187 5.21 -1.85 1.56
CA ILE A 187 4.36 -1.89 2.76
C ILE A 187 5.08 -1.27 3.93
N PHE A 188 4.46 -0.25 4.52
CA PHE A 188 5.00 0.52 5.61
C PHE A 188 4.04 0.59 6.79
N SER A 189 4.58 0.86 7.98
CA SER A 189 3.83 1.03 9.23
C SER A 189 4.15 2.38 9.87
N LYS A 190 3.17 3.08 10.45
CA LYS A 190 3.43 4.30 11.23
C LYS A 190 3.81 3.96 12.66
N GLY A 191 5.05 4.25 13.05
CA GLY A 191 5.56 4.21 14.43
C GLY A 191 5.65 2.84 15.12
N ALA A 192 4.73 1.90 14.87
CA ALA A 192 4.73 0.56 15.44
C ALA A 192 4.29 -0.50 14.42
N PHE A 193 4.78 -1.73 14.55
CA PHE A 193 4.38 -2.84 13.69
C PHE A 193 3.06 -3.49 14.10
N LYS A 194 2.58 -3.23 15.32
CA LYS A 194 1.30 -3.72 15.82
C LYS A 194 0.28 -2.59 15.90
N ARG A 195 -0.96 -2.88 15.54
CA ARG A 195 -2.11 -1.97 15.63
C ARG A 195 -3.06 -2.43 16.73
N LYS A 196 -3.72 -1.49 17.44
CA LYS A 196 -4.80 -1.82 18.39
C LYS A 196 -6.15 -1.84 17.65
N ASN A 197 -7.14 -2.50 18.25
CA ASN A 197 -8.53 -2.53 17.79
C ASN A 197 -9.43 -2.07 18.94
N LEU A 198 -9.55 -0.74 19.11
CA LEU A 198 -10.28 -0.15 20.24
C LEU A 198 -11.78 -0.48 20.21
N HIS A 199 -12.35 -0.51 19.01
CA HIS A 199 -13.78 -0.67 18.80
C HIS A 199 -14.22 -2.14 18.64
N LYS A 200 -13.29 -3.10 18.83
CA LYS A 200 -13.55 -4.55 18.69
C LYS A 200 -14.18 -4.93 17.35
N ARG A 201 -13.77 -4.24 16.29
CA ARG A 201 -14.13 -4.49 14.89
C ARG A 201 -13.73 -5.90 14.45
N GLN A 202 -14.44 -6.48 13.49
CA GLN A 202 -14.24 -7.85 13.06
C GLN A 202 -13.12 -7.95 12.02
N ALA A 203 -12.33 -9.02 12.12
CA ALA A 203 -11.42 -9.42 11.04
C ALA A 203 -12.21 -10.26 10.04
N THR A 204 -12.38 -9.75 8.83
CA THR A 204 -13.20 -10.39 7.78
C THR A 204 -12.43 -11.38 6.91
N ILE A 205 -11.09 -11.33 6.94
CA ILE A 205 -10.24 -12.22 6.12
C ILE A 205 -10.41 -13.69 6.56
N ASN A 206 -10.65 -14.57 5.60
CA ASN A 206 -10.74 -16.00 5.88
C ASN A 206 -9.35 -16.68 5.88
N ARG A 207 -9.31 -17.97 6.23
CA ARG A 207 -8.07 -18.73 6.38
C ARG A 207 -7.31 -18.85 5.05
N GLU A 208 -8.02 -19.17 3.98
CA GLU A 208 -7.47 -19.39 2.65
C GLU A 208 -6.89 -18.10 2.08
N GLU A 209 -7.65 -17.01 2.18
CA GLU A 209 -7.21 -15.65 1.86
C GLU A 209 -5.98 -15.26 2.67
N PHE A 210 -5.96 -15.51 3.98
CA PHE A 210 -4.80 -15.18 4.81
C PHE A 210 -3.53 -15.92 4.35
N LEU A 211 -3.63 -17.21 4.06
CA LEU A 211 -2.48 -18.01 3.60
C LEU A 211 -2.02 -17.59 2.20
N GLU A 212 -2.94 -17.19 1.33
CA GLU A 212 -2.60 -16.74 -0.03
C GLU A 212 -2.02 -15.31 -0.03
N TYR A 213 -2.68 -14.38 0.65
CA TYR A 213 -2.33 -12.96 0.62
C TYR A 213 -1.05 -12.66 1.40
N THR A 214 -0.67 -13.51 2.36
CA THR A 214 0.62 -13.37 3.09
C THR A 214 1.85 -13.85 2.31
N LYS A 215 1.69 -14.36 1.08
CA LYS A 215 2.82 -14.64 0.19
C LYS A 215 3.43 -13.34 -0.35
N SER A 216 4.75 -13.33 -0.52
CA SER A 216 5.50 -12.19 -1.06
C SER A 216 5.40 -12.03 -2.58
N ILE A 217 4.75 -12.96 -3.29
CA ILE A 217 4.51 -12.88 -4.73
C ILE A 217 3.02 -13.08 -4.97
N TRP A 218 2.38 -12.09 -5.59
CA TRP A 218 0.99 -12.17 -6.01
C TRP A 218 0.91 -12.26 -7.52
N THR A 219 0.11 -13.19 -8.04
CA THR A 219 -0.03 -13.39 -9.48
C THR A 219 -1.49 -13.22 -9.90
N PHE A 220 -1.78 -12.11 -10.57
CA PHE A 220 -3.09 -11.82 -11.19
C PHE A 220 -2.90 -10.79 -12.32
N PRO A 221 -3.76 -10.80 -13.36
CA PRO A 221 -3.58 -9.95 -14.53
C PRO A 221 -3.82 -8.46 -14.23
N ALA A 222 -3.21 -7.59 -15.03
CA ALA A 222 -3.57 -6.17 -15.07
C ALA A 222 -4.97 -5.98 -15.69
N VAL A 223 -5.62 -4.85 -15.40
CA VAL A 223 -6.92 -4.51 -16.00
C VAL A 223 -6.74 -3.63 -17.25
N SER A 224 -7.69 -3.72 -18.17
CA SER A 224 -7.66 -2.93 -19.40
C SER A 224 -7.92 -1.45 -19.11
N ALA A 225 -6.93 -0.60 -19.39
CA ALA A 225 -7.03 0.86 -19.31
C ALA A 225 -8.23 1.41 -20.10
N ARG A 226 -8.44 0.90 -21.32
CA ARG A 226 -9.58 1.28 -22.18
C ARG A 226 -10.93 0.93 -21.54
N LYS A 227 -11.05 -0.25 -20.92
CA LYS A 227 -12.30 -0.69 -20.28
C LYS A 227 -12.62 0.16 -19.05
N VAL A 228 -11.59 0.56 -18.30
CA VAL A 228 -11.76 1.39 -17.09
C VAL A 228 -11.98 2.87 -17.45
N GLY A 229 -11.44 3.33 -18.57
CA GLY A 229 -11.45 4.76 -18.94
C GLY A 229 -10.35 5.56 -18.23
N HIS A 230 -9.28 4.90 -17.80
CA HIS A 230 -8.12 5.49 -17.13
C HIS A 230 -6.85 4.85 -17.69
N PRO A 231 -5.74 5.58 -17.90
CA PRO A 231 -4.60 5.06 -18.64
C PRO A 231 -3.70 4.12 -17.83
N ALA A 232 -3.70 4.18 -16.49
CA ALA A 232 -3.02 3.19 -15.64
C ALA A 232 -3.80 2.84 -14.36
N PRO A 233 -4.88 2.07 -14.47
CA PRO A 233 -5.57 1.53 -13.31
C PRO A 233 -4.92 0.21 -12.85
N PHE A 234 -4.62 0.09 -11.56
CA PHE A 234 -4.40 -1.23 -10.95
C PHE A 234 -5.74 -2.01 -10.83
N PRO A 235 -5.74 -3.34 -10.81
CA PRO A 235 -6.95 -4.15 -10.56
C PRO A 235 -7.52 -3.92 -9.17
N VAL A 236 -8.85 -3.99 -9.00
CA VAL A 236 -9.55 -3.94 -7.69
C VAL A 236 -9.05 -5.03 -6.74
N GLU A 237 -8.60 -6.17 -7.27
CA GLU A 237 -8.04 -7.26 -6.47
C GLU A 237 -6.84 -6.81 -5.62
N LEU A 238 -5.99 -5.91 -6.14
CA LEU A 238 -4.80 -5.44 -5.43
C LEU A 238 -5.13 -4.74 -4.10
N PRO A 239 -5.91 -3.63 -4.07
CA PRO A 239 -6.31 -3.00 -2.82
C PRO A 239 -7.19 -3.92 -1.98
N LEU A 240 -8.04 -4.78 -2.57
CA LEU A 240 -8.89 -5.69 -1.79
C LEU A 240 -8.07 -6.66 -0.93
N ARG A 241 -7.01 -7.26 -1.49
CA ARG A 241 -6.09 -8.12 -0.74
C ARG A 241 -5.43 -7.37 0.43
N LEU A 242 -4.99 -6.14 0.20
CA LEU A 242 -4.37 -5.29 1.22
C LEU A 242 -5.37 -4.87 2.32
N ILE A 243 -6.60 -4.53 1.94
CA ILE A 243 -7.70 -4.19 2.84
C ILE A 243 -7.99 -5.38 3.76
N GLN A 244 -8.14 -6.59 3.21
CA GLN A 244 -8.37 -7.80 4.00
C GLN A 244 -7.21 -8.10 4.95
N LEU A 245 -5.96 -7.88 4.53
CA LEU A 245 -4.77 -8.14 5.37
C LEU A 245 -4.59 -7.14 6.51
N TYR A 246 -4.91 -5.87 6.29
CA TYR A 246 -4.43 -4.79 7.16
C TYR A 246 -5.52 -3.98 7.87
N THR A 247 -6.79 -4.25 7.59
CA THR A 247 -7.92 -3.56 8.21
C THR A 247 -8.95 -4.51 8.81
N TYR A 248 -9.68 -4.02 9.79
CA TYR A 248 -10.94 -4.60 10.25
C TYR A 248 -12.11 -4.03 9.41
N ASP A 249 -13.31 -4.58 9.54
CA ASP A 249 -14.54 -3.97 9.00
C ASP A 249 -14.70 -2.51 9.47
N ASP A 250 -15.52 -1.71 8.77
CA ASP A 250 -15.83 -0.30 9.09
C ASP A 250 -14.67 0.70 9.14
N GLU A 251 -13.43 0.24 9.03
CA GLU A 251 -12.24 1.09 9.01
C GLU A 251 -12.09 1.87 7.70
N VAL A 252 -11.27 2.92 7.74
CA VAL A 252 -11.17 3.91 6.67
C VAL A 252 -9.92 3.67 5.83
N ILE A 253 -10.14 3.51 4.53
CA ILE A 253 -9.13 3.38 3.50
C ILE A 253 -8.88 4.73 2.84
N LEU A 254 -7.62 5.17 2.82
CA LEU A 254 -7.20 6.36 2.11
C LEU A 254 -6.58 6.00 0.75
N ASP A 255 -6.97 6.71 -0.29
CA ASP A 255 -6.22 6.76 -1.56
C ASP A 255 -5.93 8.22 -1.94
N PRO A 256 -4.69 8.71 -1.77
CA PRO A 256 -4.31 10.08 -2.14
C PRO A 256 -4.27 10.33 -3.65
N PHE A 257 -4.39 9.29 -4.49
CA PHE A 257 -4.36 9.35 -5.95
C PHE A 257 -5.47 8.47 -6.53
N MET A 258 -6.73 8.81 -6.22
CA MET A 258 -7.92 7.97 -6.39
C MET A 258 -8.15 7.53 -7.85
N GLY A 259 -7.77 8.35 -8.84
CA GLY A 259 -7.89 8.06 -10.26
C GLY A 259 -9.29 7.58 -10.62
N SER A 260 -9.38 6.33 -11.06
CA SER A 260 -10.65 5.72 -11.49
C SER A 260 -11.50 5.07 -10.39
N GLY A 261 -11.09 5.13 -9.11
CA GLY A 261 -11.89 4.65 -7.99
C GLY A 261 -11.66 3.21 -7.54
N GLN A 262 -10.53 2.60 -7.92
CA GLN A 262 -10.27 1.17 -7.63
C GLN A 262 -10.17 0.88 -6.13
N ALA A 263 -9.45 1.71 -5.38
CA ALA A 263 -9.34 1.57 -3.92
C ALA A 263 -10.68 1.78 -3.22
N ALA A 264 -11.48 2.77 -3.67
CA ALA A 264 -12.82 3.01 -3.14
C ALA A 264 -13.77 1.82 -3.38
N ILE A 265 -13.78 1.25 -4.59
CA ILE A 265 -14.60 0.06 -4.90
C ILE A 265 -14.16 -1.11 -4.03
N ALA A 266 -12.86 -1.34 -3.87
CA ALA A 266 -12.34 -2.40 -3.02
C ALA A 266 -12.67 -2.21 -1.53
N ALA A 267 -12.64 -0.96 -1.04
CA ALA A 267 -13.03 -0.63 0.32
C ALA A 267 -14.50 -1.00 0.56
N LEU A 268 -15.39 -0.56 -0.34
CA LEU A 268 -16.81 -0.87 -0.25
C LEU A 268 -17.11 -2.37 -0.37
N GLN A 269 -16.43 -3.07 -1.29
CA GLN A 269 -16.53 -4.53 -1.42
C GLN A 269 -16.07 -5.25 -0.15
N GLY A 270 -15.07 -4.70 0.53
CA GLY A 270 -14.60 -5.21 1.81
C GLY A 270 -15.39 -4.70 3.01
N GLU A 271 -16.52 -4.00 2.87
CA GLU A 271 -17.25 -3.42 4.00
C GLU A 271 -16.40 -2.45 4.85
N ARG A 272 -15.50 -1.72 4.19
CA ARG A 272 -14.74 -0.59 4.74
C ARG A 272 -15.29 0.71 4.19
N LYS A 273 -14.92 1.80 4.85
CA LYS A 273 -15.16 3.16 4.38
C LYS A 273 -13.95 3.64 3.60
N PHE A 274 -14.09 4.69 2.81
CA PHE A 274 -12.96 5.28 2.11
C PHE A 274 -12.95 6.80 2.13
N VAL A 275 -11.78 7.39 1.92
CA VAL A 275 -11.60 8.79 1.52
C VAL A 275 -10.60 8.82 0.37
N GLY A 276 -10.91 9.57 -0.68
CA GLY A 276 -10.06 9.71 -1.85
C GLY A 276 -9.71 11.15 -2.19
N TYR A 277 -8.55 11.36 -2.78
CA TYR A 277 -8.16 12.63 -3.38
C TYR A 277 -7.85 12.42 -4.86
N GLU A 278 -8.32 13.35 -5.70
CA GLU A 278 -8.07 13.34 -7.14
C GLU A 278 -8.08 14.78 -7.67
N ILE A 279 -7.02 15.19 -8.35
CA ILE A 279 -6.91 16.56 -8.88
C ILE A 279 -7.75 16.74 -10.15
N GLU A 280 -7.89 15.67 -10.94
CA GLU A 280 -8.55 15.71 -12.22
C GLU A 280 -10.07 15.52 -12.10
N LYS A 281 -10.81 16.59 -12.40
CA LYS A 281 -12.28 16.61 -12.28
C LYS A 281 -12.96 15.52 -13.11
N HIS A 282 -12.42 15.13 -14.26
CA HIS A 282 -13.01 14.04 -15.05
C HIS A 282 -12.80 12.67 -14.40
N TYR A 283 -11.68 12.44 -13.72
CA TYR A 283 -11.44 11.20 -12.99
C TYR A 283 -12.27 11.11 -11.72
N CYS A 284 -12.46 12.22 -10.98
CA CYS A 284 -13.48 12.32 -9.94
C CYS A 284 -14.86 11.85 -10.41
N ARG A 285 -15.33 12.39 -11.56
CA ARG A 285 -16.64 12.01 -12.14
C ARG A 285 -16.66 10.55 -12.58
N LEU A 286 -15.58 10.05 -13.16
CA LEU A 286 -15.46 8.66 -13.59
C LEU A 286 -15.56 7.71 -12.38
N ALA A 287 -14.76 7.95 -11.34
CA ALA A 287 -14.77 7.17 -10.11
C ALA A 287 -16.16 7.19 -9.46
N GLY A 288 -16.78 8.36 -9.35
CA GLY A 288 -18.14 8.50 -8.82
C GLY A 288 -19.18 7.69 -9.59
N ARG A 289 -19.12 7.65 -10.94
CA ARG A 289 -20.01 6.79 -11.75
C ARG A 289 -19.76 5.31 -11.48
N ARG A 290 -18.50 4.88 -11.43
CA ARG A 290 -18.13 3.47 -11.21
C ARG A 290 -18.53 2.98 -9.83
N ILE A 291 -18.38 3.81 -8.81
CA ILE A 291 -18.83 3.52 -7.44
C ILE A 291 -20.36 3.38 -7.40
N LYS A 292 -21.10 4.29 -8.03
CA LYS A 292 -22.57 4.18 -8.12
C LYS A 292 -22.99 2.89 -8.83
N GLN A 293 -22.33 2.54 -9.93
CA GLN A 293 -22.59 1.29 -10.65
C GLN A 293 -22.35 0.07 -9.75
N PHE A 294 -21.21 0.03 -9.04
CA PHE A 294 -20.91 -1.03 -8.08
C PHE A 294 -22.02 -1.16 -7.03
N PHE A 295 -22.52 -0.06 -6.45
CA PHE A 295 -23.63 -0.12 -5.50
C PHE A 295 -24.92 -0.68 -6.09
N MET A 296 -25.24 -0.37 -7.35
CA MET A 296 -26.44 -0.89 -8.01
C MET A 296 -26.33 -2.40 -8.27
N GLU A 297 -25.14 -2.90 -8.58
CA GLU A 297 -24.89 -4.32 -8.86
C GLU A 297 -24.71 -5.16 -7.58
N PHE A 298 -24.16 -4.58 -6.51
CA PHE A 298 -23.85 -5.29 -5.26
C PHE A 298 -25.01 -5.29 -4.24
N LYS A 299 -25.97 -4.36 -4.37
CA LYS A 299 -27.19 -4.32 -3.54
C LYS A 299 -28.45 -4.86 -4.24
N ALA A 300 -28.33 -5.28 -5.49
CA ALA A 300 -29.39 -6.00 -6.22
C ALA A 300 -29.30 -7.51 -5.94
#